data_AF-A0A3D0NHR7-F1
#
_entry.id   AF-A0A3D0NHR7-F1
#
_cell.length_a   1.000
_cell.length_b   1.000
_cell.length_c   1.000
_cell.angle_alpha   90.00
_cell.angle_beta   90.00
_cell.angle_gamma   90.00
#
_symmetry.space_group_name_H-M   'P 1'
#
loop_
_entity.id
_entity.type
_entity.pdbx_description
1 polymer ?
#
loop_
_entity_poly.entity_id
_entity_poly.type
_entity_poly.pdbx_seq_one_letter_code
_entity_poly.pdbx_strand_id
1 'polypeptide(L)'
;MELDTPGGELRIEGRGYHDRNSAGQPLQSLGIHSWWWGRLALPGRDLIFYRLVPSEAGKAPRDLVVEIAEDGTCRAREQAALQMGRERRNVWGLRWPDSAVFADPDGHIVRVDVDSVLDNGPFYQRYLLRGRCGSDEGYGIGENLMPDRVDTDLLRPLVRMRVHRAVGANSMWLPLFSGDVDGRWSRLLKRSGGARV
;
A
#
# COMPACT_ATOMS: atom_id res chain seq x y z
N MET A 1 2.87 22.35 6.09
CA MET A 1 2.56 22.37 4.66
C MET A 1 1.33 23.24 4.46
N GLU A 2 1.42 24.26 3.61
CA GLU A 2 0.27 25.05 3.18
C GLU A 2 -0.17 24.55 1.82
N LEU A 3 -1.47 24.33 1.66
CA LEU A 3 -2.10 23.87 0.42
C LEU A 3 -3.14 24.89 -0.01
N ASP A 4 -2.93 25.49 -1.17
CA ASP A 4 -3.96 26.28 -1.85
C ASP A 4 -4.94 25.33 -2.54
N THR A 5 -6.19 25.32 -2.07
CA THR A 5 -7.28 24.59 -2.70
C THR A 5 -8.27 25.58 -3.33
N PRO A 6 -9.11 25.16 -4.29
CA PRO A 6 -10.18 26.03 -4.82
C PRO A 6 -11.14 26.57 -3.75
N GLY A 7 -11.21 25.92 -2.58
CA GLY A 7 -12.04 26.32 -1.44
C GLY A 7 -11.33 27.19 -0.39
N GLY A 8 -10.05 27.52 -0.58
CA GLY A 8 -9.25 28.30 0.35
C GLY A 8 -7.91 27.65 0.72
N GLU A 9 -7.21 28.30 1.64
CA GLU A 9 -5.89 27.89 2.11
C GLU A 9 -6.02 26.88 3.27
N LEU A 10 -5.32 25.76 3.17
CA LEU A 10 -5.27 24.73 4.20
C LEU A 10 -3.85 24.61 4.76
N ARG A 11 -3.68 24.91 6.05
CA ARG A 11 -2.43 24.68 6.77
C ARG A 11 -2.46 23.33 7.48
N ILE A 12 -1.54 22.45 7.10
CA ILE A 12 -1.32 21.12 7.67
C ILE A 12 -0.01 21.10 8.44
N GLU A 13 -0.06 20.70 9.70
CA GLU A 13 1.12 20.44 10.53
C GLU A 13 1.13 18.96 10.92
N GLY A 14 2.29 18.30 10.77
CA GLY A 14 2.43 16.89 11.10
C GLY A 14 3.67 16.25 10.50
N ARG A 15 3.88 14.97 10.83
CA ARG A 15 5.00 14.16 10.35
C ARG A 15 4.67 13.50 9.01
N GLY A 16 5.43 13.87 7.98
CA GLY A 16 5.39 13.21 6.69
C GLY A 16 6.13 11.87 6.70
N TYR A 17 5.74 10.97 5.79
CA TYR A 17 6.44 9.72 5.55
C TYR A 17 6.53 9.49 4.04
N HIS A 18 7.69 9.02 3.57
CA HIS A 18 7.92 8.68 2.18
C HIS A 18 8.76 7.41 2.12
N ASP A 19 8.23 6.37 1.48
CA ASP A 19 8.97 5.15 1.19
C ASP A 19 9.27 5.03 -0.30
N ARG A 20 10.35 4.30 -0.60
CA ARG A 20 10.70 3.92 -1.95
C ARG A 20 11.14 2.47 -1.98
N ASN A 21 10.47 1.68 -2.81
CA ASN A 21 10.81 0.29 -3.05
C ASN A 21 11.43 0.17 -4.45
N SER A 22 12.51 -0.61 -4.57
CA SER A 22 13.14 -0.92 -5.85
C SER A 22 13.62 -2.37 -5.86
N ALA A 23 13.45 -3.04 -6.99
CA ALA A 23 13.99 -4.38 -7.21
C ALA A 23 14.53 -4.49 -8.64
N GLY A 24 15.54 -5.34 -8.83
CA GLY A 24 16.08 -5.65 -10.17
C GLY A 24 15.20 -6.60 -10.98
N GLN A 25 14.09 -7.07 -10.40
CA GLN A 25 13.17 -8.03 -11.02
C GLN A 25 11.73 -7.53 -10.87
N PRO A 26 10.81 -7.98 -11.75
CA PRO A 26 9.38 -7.73 -11.58
C PRO A 26 8.88 -8.24 -10.23
N LEU A 27 7.90 -7.55 -9.66
CA LEU A 27 7.35 -7.80 -8.33
C LEU A 27 6.89 -9.27 -8.14
N GLN A 28 6.26 -9.87 -9.15
CA GLN A 28 5.80 -11.26 -9.16
C GLN A 28 6.95 -12.28 -9.18
N SER A 29 8.17 -11.86 -9.53
CA SER A 29 9.36 -12.73 -9.57
C SER A 29 10.18 -12.70 -8.28
N LEU A 30 9.79 -11.88 -7.30
CA LEU A 30 10.52 -11.73 -6.03
C LEU A 30 10.34 -12.90 -5.05
N GLY A 31 9.49 -13.88 -5.39
CA GLY A 31 9.20 -15.02 -4.50
C GLY A 31 8.41 -14.61 -3.26
N ILE A 32 7.57 -13.59 -3.37
CA ILE A 32 6.72 -13.06 -2.30
C ILE A 32 5.28 -13.44 -2.59
N HIS A 33 4.68 -14.25 -1.72
CA HIS A 33 3.28 -14.65 -1.84
C HIS A 33 2.36 -13.51 -1.41
N SER A 34 2.65 -12.96 -0.24
CA SER A 34 1.94 -11.81 0.31
C SER A 34 2.87 -10.96 1.15
N TRP A 35 2.65 -9.67 1.11
CA TRP A 35 3.32 -8.70 1.95
C TRP A 35 2.25 -7.83 2.61
N TRP A 36 2.31 -7.75 3.94
CA TRP A 36 1.57 -6.79 4.73
C TRP A 36 2.54 -5.85 5.44
N TRP A 37 2.31 -4.56 5.34
CA TRP A 37 3.11 -3.54 6.02
C TRP A 37 2.24 -2.46 6.59
N GLY A 38 2.76 -1.77 7.59
CA GLY A 38 2.22 -0.47 7.95
C GLY A 38 3.23 0.39 8.67
N ARG A 39 2.87 1.66 8.78
CA ARG A 39 3.57 2.68 9.57
C ARG A 39 2.58 3.26 10.56
N LEU A 40 2.94 3.29 11.83
CA LEU A 40 2.22 3.93 12.92
C LEU A 40 3.01 5.11 13.44
N ALA A 41 2.34 6.26 13.52
CA ALA A 41 2.88 7.47 14.11
C ALA A 41 2.45 7.55 15.59
N LEU A 42 3.37 7.25 16.49
CA LEU A 42 3.19 7.34 17.95
C LEU A 42 3.83 8.62 18.50
N PRO A 43 3.47 9.09 19.70
CA PRO A 43 4.19 10.20 20.33
C PRO A 43 5.72 9.96 20.34
N GLY A 44 6.49 10.92 19.84
CA GLY A 44 7.97 10.86 19.83
C GLY A 44 8.63 9.81 18.90
N ARG A 45 7.86 8.96 18.21
CA ARG A 45 8.43 7.94 17.31
C ARG A 45 7.48 7.44 16.22
N ASP A 46 8.05 6.80 15.21
CA ASP A 46 7.36 6.05 14.18
C ASP A 46 7.72 4.57 14.27
N LEU A 47 6.71 3.69 14.15
CA LEU A 47 6.90 2.25 14.04
C LEU A 47 6.48 1.80 12.66
N ILE A 48 7.41 1.21 11.93
CA ILE A 48 7.20 0.59 10.64
C ILE A 48 7.26 -0.93 10.86
N PHE A 49 6.28 -1.67 10.37
CA PHE A 49 6.27 -3.13 10.50
C PHE A 49 6.01 -3.79 9.16
N TYR A 50 6.64 -4.94 8.95
CA TYR A 50 6.50 -5.76 7.77
C TYR A 50 6.25 -7.20 8.18
N ARG A 51 5.35 -7.85 7.45
CA ARG A 51 5.24 -9.30 7.33
C ARG A 51 5.31 -9.67 5.86
N LEU A 52 6.31 -10.47 5.52
CA LEU A 52 6.49 -11.02 4.18
C LEU A 52 6.32 -12.54 4.26
N VAL A 53 5.36 -13.08 3.53
CA VAL A 53 5.15 -14.52 3.37
C VAL A 53 5.80 -14.96 2.06
N PRO A 54 6.82 -15.84 2.10
CA PRO A 54 7.46 -16.33 0.88
C PRO A 54 6.50 -17.20 0.04
N SER A 55 6.67 -17.20 -1.29
CA SER A 55 5.93 -18.10 -2.20
C SER A 55 6.39 -19.55 -2.14
N GLU A 56 7.61 -19.79 -1.65
CA GLU A 56 8.13 -21.15 -1.46
C GLU A 56 7.41 -21.87 -0.32
N ALA A 57 6.81 -23.02 -0.63
CA ALA A 57 6.05 -23.79 0.34
C ALA A 57 6.91 -24.23 1.54
N GLY A 58 6.36 -24.07 2.75
CA GLY A 58 7.04 -24.45 3.99
C GLY A 58 8.05 -23.43 4.52
N LYS A 59 8.32 -22.32 3.81
CA LYS A 59 9.11 -21.22 4.35
C LYS A 59 8.28 -20.38 5.32
N ALA A 60 8.86 -20.07 6.48
CA ALA A 60 8.24 -19.22 7.48
C ALA A 60 8.13 -17.76 7.01
N PRO A 61 7.11 -17.00 7.47
CA PRO A 61 7.06 -15.57 7.28
C PRO A 61 8.30 -14.85 7.83
N ARG A 62 8.67 -13.75 7.18
CA ARG A 62 9.70 -12.83 7.65
C ARG A 62 9.04 -11.59 8.20
N ASP A 63 9.35 -11.30 9.45
CA ASP A 63 8.80 -10.16 10.18
C ASP A 63 9.91 -9.17 10.51
N LEU A 64 9.64 -7.89 10.33
CA LEU A 64 10.55 -6.79 10.65
C LEU A 64 9.76 -5.68 11.30
N VAL A 65 10.26 -5.14 12.41
CA VAL A 65 9.79 -3.88 12.98
C VAL A 65 10.95 -2.90 13.00
N VAL A 66 10.75 -1.72 12.46
CA VAL A 66 11.70 -0.60 12.48
C VAL A 66 11.08 0.52 13.28
N GLU A 67 11.81 1.01 14.27
CA GLU A 67 11.49 2.25 14.96
C GLU A 67 12.35 3.38 14.40
N ILE A 68 11.72 4.53 14.21
CA ILE A 68 12.39 5.80 13.93
C ILE A 68 12.00 6.77 15.05
N ALA A 69 12.96 7.15 15.89
CA ALA A 69 12.76 8.12 16.95
C ALA A 69 12.71 9.56 16.40
N GLU A 70 12.23 10.50 17.20
CA GLU A 70 12.13 11.92 16.84
C GLU A 70 13.48 12.57 16.48
N ASP A 71 14.58 12.09 17.08
CA ASP A 71 15.94 12.52 16.76
C ASP A 71 16.50 11.91 15.46
N GLY A 72 15.72 11.07 14.78
CA GLY A 72 16.10 10.35 13.56
C GLY A 72 16.85 9.04 13.81
N THR A 73 17.06 8.63 15.07
CA THR A 73 17.68 7.35 15.39
C THR A 73 16.78 6.20 14.91
N CYS A 74 17.39 5.24 14.21
CA CYS A 74 16.70 4.08 13.67
C CYS A 74 17.12 2.80 14.41
N ARG A 75 16.14 2.01 14.86
CA ARG A 75 16.37 0.69 15.46
C ARG A 75 15.50 -0.33 14.75
N ALA A 76 16.02 -1.54 14.59
CA ALA A 76 15.28 -2.61 13.92
C ALA A 76 15.26 -3.88 14.77
N ARG A 77 14.12 -4.55 14.75
CA ARG A 77 13.93 -5.89 15.30
C ARG A 77 13.51 -6.81 14.17
N GLU A 78 14.44 -7.65 13.75
CA GLU A 78 14.14 -8.80 12.90
C GLU A 78 13.41 -9.87 13.71
N GLN A 79 12.65 -10.72 13.01
CA GLN A 79 11.89 -11.81 13.63
C GLN A 79 10.95 -11.31 14.73
N ALA A 80 10.32 -10.15 14.49
CA ALA A 80 9.37 -9.52 15.41
C ALA A 80 8.12 -10.37 15.72
N ALA A 81 7.97 -11.52 15.05
CA ALA A 81 6.94 -12.52 15.30
C ALA A 81 5.53 -11.92 15.36
N LEU A 82 5.16 -11.19 14.31
CA LEU A 82 3.86 -10.52 14.19
C LEU A 82 2.74 -11.55 14.39
N GLN A 83 1.89 -11.33 15.37
CA GLN A 83 0.70 -12.13 15.60
C GLN A 83 -0.45 -11.48 14.85
N MET A 84 -0.92 -12.12 13.78
CA MET A 84 -2.00 -11.57 12.97
C MET A 84 -3.33 -11.88 13.63
N GLY A 85 -4.23 -10.90 13.62
CA GLY A 85 -5.62 -11.04 14.00
C GLY A 85 -6.41 -11.89 13.01
N ARG A 86 -7.73 -11.66 13.01
CA ARG A 86 -8.64 -12.46 12.20
C ARG A 86 -8.47 -12.11 10.72
N GLU A 87 -8.47 -13.14 9.88
CA GLU A 87 -8.46 -12.97 8.44
C GLU A 87 -9.82 -12.44 7.93
N ARG A 88 -9.76 -11.36 7.16
CA ARG A 88 -10.86 -10.75 6.41
C ARG A 88 -10.70 -11.05 4.92
N ARG A 89 -11.79 -10.94 4.17
CA ARG A 89 -11.81 -11.14 2.71
C ARG A 89 -12.67 -10.09 2.01
N ASN A 90 -12.28 -9.75 0.78
CA ASN A 90 -13.05 -8.87 -0.09
C ASN A 90 -13.73 -9.69 -1.20
N VAL A 91 -14.48 -9.01 -2.05
CA VAL A 91 -15.20 -9.60 -3.18
C VAL A 91 -14.27 -10.29 -4.20
N TRP A 92 -12.98 -9.94 -4.22
CA TRP A 92 -11.95 -10.53 -5.07
C TRP A 92 -11.21 -11.70 -4.38
N GLY A 93 -11.64 -12.08 -3.17
CA GLY A 93 -10.99 -13.11 -2.38
C GLY A 93 -9.57 -12.74 -1.91
N LEU A 94 -9.21 -11.45 -1.92
CA LEU A 94 -7.99 -10.95 -1.29
C LEU A 94 -8.17 -11.05 0.22
N ARG A 95 -7.16 -11.57 0.91
CA ARG A 95 -7.16 -11.81 2.35
C ARG A 95 -6.26 -10.81 3.04
N TRP A 96 -6.69 -10.31 4.20
CA TRP A 96 -5.88 -9.44 5.04
C TRP A 96 -6.24 -9.63 6.52
N PRO A 97 -5.32 -9.34 7.45
CA PRO A 97 -5.62 -9.32 8.88
C PRO A 97 -6.48 -8.10 9.26
N ASP A 98 -7.41 -8.22 10.21
CA ASP A 98 -8.07 -7.04 10.81
C ASP A 98 -7.26 -6.38 11.92
N SER A 99 -6.24 -7.05 12.45
CA SER A 99 -5.31 -6.50 13.43
C SER A 99 -3.97 -7.22 13.42
N ALA A 100 -2.98 -6.67 14.12
CA ALA A 100 -1.75 -7.37 14.46
C ALA A 100 -1.22 -6.96 15.83
N VAL A 101 -0.48 -7.87 16.44
CA VAL A 101 0.23 -7.63 17.70
C VAL A 101 1.69 -8.01 17.51
N PHE A 102 2.60 -7.15 17.96
CA PHE A 102 4.03 -7.41 17.91
C PHE A 102 4.75 -6.68 19.04
N ALA A 103 6.02 -6.98 19.22
CA ALA A 103 6.86 -6.25 20.14
C ALA A 103 7.72 -5.24 19.39
N ASP A 104 7.84 -4.03 19.93
CA ASP A 104 8.78 -3.02 19.43
C ASP A 104 10.25 -3.43 19.71
N PRO A 105 11.25 -2.62 19.31
CA PRO A 105 12.65 -2.92 19.57
C PRO A 105 13.00 -3.05 21.06
N ASP A 106 12.27 -2.39 21.96
CA ASP A 106 12.47 -2.47 23.40
C ASP A 106 11.67 -3.61 24.05
N GLY A 107 10.85 -4.31 23.29
CA GLY A 107 10.02 -5.42 23.77
C GLY A 107 8.63 -5.01 24.24
N HIS A 108 8.23 -3.75 24.13
CA HIS A 108 6.88 -3.32 24.48
C HIS A 108 5.87 -3.84 23.46
N ILE A 109 4.72 -4.28 23.95
CA ILE A 109 3.66 -4.81 23.10
C ILE A 109 2.94 -3.67 22.39
N VAL A 110 2.92 -3.76 21.07
CA VAL A 110 2.21 -2.88 20.15
C VAL A 110 1.02 -3.65 19.59
N ARG A 111 -0.16 -3.03 19.65
CA ARG A 111 -1.39 -3.53 19.00
C ARG A 111 -1.77 -2.60 17.89
N VAL A 112 -2.17 -3.15 16.75
CA VAL A 112 -2.55 -2.40 15.56
C VAL A 112 -3.87 -2.95 15.06
N ASP A 113 -4.85 -2.09 14.87
CA ASP A 113 -6.15 -2.43 14.32
C ASP A 113 -6.32 -1.75 12.95
N VAL A 114 -6.90 -2.46 12.01
CA VAL A 114 -7.36 -1.89 10.74
C VAL A 114 -8.67 -1.14 11.01
N ASP A 115 -8.58 0.19 10.99
CA ASP A 115 -9.71 1.07 11.27
C ASP A 115 -10.66 1.17 10.06
N SER A 116 -10.10 1.43 8.88
CA SER A 116 -10.85 1.49 7.63
C SER A 116 -10.02 1.10 6.41
N VAL A 117 -10.70 0.65 5.35
CA VAL A 117 -10.07 0.34 4.05
C VAL A 117 -10.18 1.56 3.15
N LEU A 118 -9.05 2.12 2.76
CA LEU A 118 -8.95 3.32 1.90
C LEU A 118 -8.95 2.95 0.42
N ASP A 119 -8.19 1.91 0.06
CA ASP A 119 -8.13 1.36 -1.30
C ASP A 119 -8.44 -0.15 -1.24
N ASN A 120 -9.31 -0.64 -2.13
CA ASN A 120 -9.76 -2.04 -2.12
C ASN A 120 -9.71 -2.69 -3.51
N GLY A 121 -8.54 -3.20 -3.86
CA GLY A 121 -8.28 -3.86 -5.14
C GLY A 121 -8.25 -5.40 -5.06
N PRO A 122 -8.05 -6.05 -6.22
CA PRO A 122 -7.98 -7.51 -6.33
C PRO A 122 -6.66 -8.11 -5.82
N PHE A 123 -5.58 -7.33 -5.81
CA PHE A 123 -4.25 -7.74 -5.37
C PHE A 123 -3.60 -6.74 -4.39
N TYR A 124 -4.19 -5.57 -4.21
CA TYR A 124 -3.65 -4.48 -3.40
C TYR A 124 -4.75 -3.84 -2.56
N GLN A 125 -4.42 -3.53 -1.31
CA GLN A 125 -5.27 -2.76 -0.41
C GLN A 125 -4.45 -1.75 0.36
N ARG A 126 -5.09 -0.64 0.71
CA ARG A 126 -4.56 0.36 1.64
C ARG A 126 -5.55 0.58 2.77
N TYR A 127 -5.03 0.80 3.97
CA TYR A 127 -5.82 0.93 5.20
C TYR A 127 -5.42 2.16 5.98
N LEU A 128 -6.39 2.71 6.73
CA LEU A 128 -6.11 3.50 7.91
C LEU A 128 -5.92 2.54 9.08
N LEU A 129 -4.85 2.77 9.85
CA LEU A 129 -4.51 1.97 11.03
C LEU A 129 -4.66 2.79 12.30
N ARG A 130 -5.03 2.12 13.38
CA ARG A 130 -4.98 2.65 14.74
C ARG A 130 -4.06 1.77 15.57
N GLY A 131 -3.08 2.37 16.23
CA GLY A 131 -2.06 1.66 16.99
C GLY A 131 -2.03 2.06 18.45
N ARG A 132 -1.64 1.13 19.33
CA ARG A 132 -1.43 1.38 20.76
C ARG A 132 -0.17 0.71 21.28
N CYS A 133 0.58 1.41 22.11
CA CYS A 133 1.73 0.88 22.84
C CYS A 133 1.71 1.43 24.27
N GLY A 134 1.35 0.61 25.26
CA GLY A 134 1.11 1.11 26.62
C GLY A 134 -0.04 2.14 26.65
N SER A 135 0.23 3.34 27.15
CA SER A 135 -0.70 4.47 27.14
C SER A 135 -0.73 5.24 25.82
N ASP A 136 0.26 5.04 24.96
CA ASP A 136 0.39 5.78 23.72
C ASP A 136 -0.58 5.24 22.67
N GLU A 137 -1.21 6.16 21.95
CA GLU A 137 -2.07 5.89 20.82
C GLU A 137 -1.56 6.64 19.60
N GLY A 138 -1.66 6.01 18.43
CA GLY A 138 -1.23 6.58 17.17
C GLY A 138 -2.09 6.12 16.00
N TYR A 139 -1.91 6.83 14.89
CA TYR A 139 -2.58 6.52 13.62
C TYR A 139 -1.54 6.23 12.55
N GLY A 140 -1.96 5.49 11.54
CA GLY A 140 -1.05 4.98 10.54
C GLY A 140 -1.69 4.63 9.24
N ILE A 141 -0.85 4.23 8.30
CA ILE A 141 -1.28 3.64 7.03
C ILE A 141 -0.71 2.23 6.95
N GLY A 142 -1.52 1.31 6.44
CA GLY A 142 -1.08 -0.04 6.13
C GLY A 142 -1.38 -0.39 4.68
N GLU A 143 -0.63 -1.33 4.14
CA GLU A 143 -0.87 -1.89 2.81
C GLU A 143 -0.76 -3.41 2.85
N ASN A 144 -1.55 -4.05 1.99
CA ASN A 144 -1.51 -5.47 1.74
C ASN A 144 -1.37 -5.69 0.24
N LEU A 145 -0.41 -6.53 -0.14
CA LEU A 145 -0.10 -6.81 -1.53
C LEU A 145 0.08 -8.32 -1.74
N MET A 146 -0.54 -8.86 -2.79
CA MET A 146 -0.30 -10.21 -3.29
C MET A 146 0.33 -10.14 -4.68
N PRO A 147 1.67 -10.17 -4.79
CA PRO A 147 2.39 -10.06 -6.06
C PRO A 147 1.92 -11.01 -7.15
N ASP A 148 1.65 -12.27 -6.80
CA ASP A 148 1.20 -13.30 -7.74
C ASP A 148 -0.13 -12.95 -8.43
N ARG A 149 -0.92 -12.05 -7.83
CA ARG A 149 -2.22 -11.61 -8.38
C ARG A 149 -2.15 -10.34 -9.21
N VAL A 150 -1.01 -9.64 -9.22
CA VAL A 150 -0.81 -8.41 -10.01
C VAL A 150 -0.94 -8.69 -11.50
N ASP A 151 -0.55 -9.89 -11.92
CA ASP A 151 -0.40 -10.25 -13.34
C ASP A 151 -1.32 -11.42 -13.77
N THR A 152 -2.57 -11.40 -13.32
CA THR A 152 -3.58 -12.37 -13.80
C THR A 152 -4.09 -12.00 -15.20
N ASP A 153 -4.38 -13.00 -16.04
CA ASP A 153 -4.87 -12.77 -17.41
C ASP A 153 -6.15 -11.96 -17.50
N LEU A 154 -6.96 -11.96 -16.43
CA LEU A 154 -8.16 -11.12 -16.33
C LEU A 154 -7.83 -9.64 -16.06
N LEU A 155 -6.80 -9.37 -15.26
CA LEU A 155 -6.42 -8.00 -14.87
C LEU A 155 -5.42 -7.36 -15.85
N ARG A 156 -4.64 -8.17 -16.57
CA ARG A 156 -3.69 -7.73 -17.61
C ARG A 156 -4.32 -6.76 -18.62
N PRO A 157 -5.52 -7.03 -19.19
CA PRO A 157 -6.19 -6.08 -20.08
C PRO A 157 -6.48 -4.73 -19.41
N LEU A 158 -7.01 -4.74 -18.17
CA LEU A 158 -7.37 -3.52 -17.43
C LEU A 158 -6.14 -2.69 -17.05
N VAL A 159 -5.06 -3.35 -16.63
CA VAL A 159 -3.77 -2.68 -16.34
C VAL A 159 -3.21 -2.07 -17.63
N ARG A 160 -3.18 -2.83 -18.74
CA ARG A 160 -2.73 -2.32 -20.05
C ARG A 160 -3.57 -1.16 -20.57
N MET A 161 -4.84 -1.05 -20.17
CA MET A 161 -5.69 0.08 -20.52
C MET A 161 -5.28 1.39 -19.83
N ARG A 162 -4.70 1.31 -18.61
CA ARG A 162 -4.33 2.48 -17.81
C ARG A 162 -2.85 2.84 -17.85
N VAL A 163 -1.98 1.91 -18.25
CA VAL A 163 -0.53 2.15 -18.33
C VAL A 163 -0.19 2.95 -19.58
N HIS A 164 0.39 4.14 -19.38
CA HIS A 164 1.02 4.90 -20.45
C HIS A 164 2.40 4.33 -20.76
N ARG A 165 2.59 3.89 -22.00
CA ARG A 165 3.87 3.47 -22.57
C ARG A 165 4.54 4.68 -23.19
N ALA A 166 5.80 4.91 -22.82
CA ALA A 166 6.63 5.97 -23.40
C ALA A 166 7.03 5.66 -24.86
N VAL A 167 7.08 4.37 -25.22
CA VAL A 167 7.41 3.90 -26.56
C VAL A 167 6.35 2.89 -27.01
N GLY A 168 5.80 3.08 -28.22
CA GLY A 168 4.78 2.22 -28.83
C GLY A 168 3.34 2.71 -28.64
N ALA A 169 2.38 1.96 -29.19
CA ALA A 169 0.97 2.31 -29.13
C ALA A 169 0.39 2.10 -27.73
N ASN A 170 -0.27 3.14 -27.23
CA ASN A 170 -1.05 3.10 -25.99
C ASN A 170 -2.45 2.56 -26.25
N SER A 171 -3.08 1.99 -25.21
CA SER A 171 -4.46 1.53 -25.30
C SER A 171 -5.40 2.67 -25.72
N MET A 172 -6.35 2.37 -26.61
CA MET A 172 -7.39 3.33 -27.00
C MET A 172 -8.21 3.83 -25.82
N TRP A 173 -8.29 3.04 -24.74
CA TRP A 173 -9.04 3.33 -23.53
C TRP A 173 -8.28 4.18 -22.50
N LEU A 174 -6.97 4.41 -22.71
CA LEU A 174 -6.12 5.19 -21.81
C LEU A 174 -6.68 6.58 -21.44
N PRO A 175 -7.33 7.34 -22.36
CA PRO A 175 -7.93 8.64 -22.03
C PRO A 175 -9.05 8.62 -20.98
N LEU A 176 -9.67 7.45 -20.71
CA LEU A 176 -10.64 7.29 -19.64
C LEU A 176 -9.99 7.30 -18.24
N PHE A 177 -8.68 7.09 -18.18
CA PHE A 177 -7.92 6.95 -16.94
C PHE A 177 -6.81 7.99 -16.79
N SER A 178 -6.64 8.87 -17.79
CA SER A 178 -5.66 9.96 -17.79
C SER A 178 -6.35 11.33 -17.98
N GLY A 179 -5.84 12.32 -17.24
CA GLY A 179 -6.40 13.68 -17.19
C GLY A 179 -7.64 13.82 -16.31
N ASP A 180 -8.20 15.04 -16.28
CA ASP A 180 -9.34 15.39 -15.42
C ASP A 180 -10.56 14.48 -15.60
N VAL A 181 -11.33 14.33 -14.53
CA VAL A 181 -12.55 13.51 -14.53
C VAL A 181 -13.55 14.04 -15.55
N ASP A 182 -13.61 15.37 -15.70
CA ASP A 182 -14.42 16.05 -16.70
C ASP A 182 -13.83 15.85 -18.11
N GLY A 183 -14.69 15.40 -19.04
CA GLY A 183 -14.32 15.23 -20.45
C GLY A 183 -13.62 13.91 -20.81
N ARG A 184 -13.59 12.90 -19.93
CA ARG A 184 -13.05 11.56 -20.25
C ARG A 184 -13.62 10.97 -21.55
N TRP A 185 -14.93 11.06 -21.72
CA TRP A 185 -15.62 10.55 -22.90
C TRP A 185 -15.33 11.35 -24.17
N SER A 186 -15.19 12.68 -24.06
CA SER A 186 -14.88 13.53 -25.22
C SER A 186 -13.44 13.30 -25.71
N ARG A 187 -12.49 13.04 -24.80
CA ARG A 187 -11.11 12.65 -25.16
C ARG A 187 -11.05 11.28 -25.84
N LEU A 188 -11.84 10.32 -25.37
CA LEU A 188 -11.94 9.01 -26.01
C LEU A 188 -12.48 9.13 -27.44
N LEU A 189 -13.61 9.83 -27.62
CA LEU A 189 -14.26 10.01 -28.93
C LEU A 189 -13.40 10.77 -29.94
N LYS A 190 -12.65 11.79 -29.49
CA LYS A 190 -11.70 12.53 -30.35
C LYS A 190 -10.58 11.64 -30.92
N ARG A 191 -10.23 10.54 -30.24
CA ARG A 191 -9.19 9.61 -30.69
C ARG A 191 -9.73 8.55 -31.65
N SER A 192 -11.00 8.16 -31.50
CA SER A 192 -11.69 7.19 -32.37
C SER A 192 -12.01 7.74 -33.76
N GLY A 193 -12.19 9.06 -33.88
CA GLY A 193 -12.52 9.74 -35.15
C GLY A 193 -11.38 9.85 -36.17
N GLY A 194 -10.21 9.26 -35.89
CA GLY A 194 -9.03 9.27 -36.78
C GLY A 194 -8.91 8.06 -37.70
N ALA A 195 -9.78 7.06 -37.59
CA ALA A 195 -9.84 5.96 -38.55
C ALA A 195 -10.60 6.42 -39.81
N ARG A 196 -9.87 6.97 -40.79
CA ARG A 196 -10.39 7.15 -42.14
C ARG A 196 -10.49 5.78 -42.81
N VAL A 197 -11.65 5.53 -43.42
CA VAL A 197 -11.92 4.49 -44.43
C VAL A 197 -10.91 4.61 -45.56
#